data_AF-A0ABD2TJE4-F1
#
_entry.id   AF-A0ABD2TJE4-F1
#
_cell.length_a   1.000
_cell.length_b   1.000
_cell.length_c   1.000
_cell.angle_alpha   90.00
_cell.angle_beta   90.00
_cell.angle_gamma   90.00
#
_symmetry.space_group_name_H-M   'P 1'
#
loop_
_entity.id
_entity.type
_entity.pdbx_description
1 polymer ?
#
loop_
_entity_poly.entity_id
_entity_poly.type
_entity_poly.pdbx_seq_one_letter_code
_entity_poly.pdbx_strand_id
1 'polypeptide(L)'
;MKKAMGSKMKIDIPVGKGRPAKPVQLAKLSNELGIIARNFISLPNKWKELTREDRDAALIRCHERFEINLDEHYVKDSCEDILKNRSRQWHYKLKQLFESAHSEEEARKIEVLELTPENWNRLCDMWIDPKHKK
;
A
#
# COMPACT_ATOMS: atom_id res chain seq x y z
N MET A 1 -16.62 29.01 4.85
CA MET A 1 -16.32 28.45 6.19
C MET A 1 -15.05 27.61 6.08
N LYS A 2 -13.91 28.09 6.59
CA LYS A 2 -12.64 27.35 6.54
C LYS A 2 -12.66 26.32 7.68
N LYS A 3 -12.74 25.02 7.34
CA LYS A 3 -12.52 23.95 8.33
C LYS A 3 -11.11 24.17 8.90
N ALA A 4 -11.01 24.34 10.21
CA ALA A 4 -9.73 24.28 10.91
C ALA A 4 -9.18 22.86 10.75
N MET A 5 -8.40 22.64 9.69
CA MET A 5 -7.62 21.42 9.55
C MET A 5 -6.57 21.51 10.66
N GLY A 6 -6.74 20.69 11.71
CA GLY A 6 -5.72 20.55 12.75
C GLY A 6 -4.35 20.34 12.10
N SER A 7 -3.32 20.95 12.67
CA SER A 7 -1.97 20.92 12.12
C SER A 7 -1.57 19.49 11.72
N LYS A 8 -1.12 19.29 10.48
CA LYS A 8 -0.65 18.00 10.00
C LYS A 8 0.45 17.50 10.94
N MET A 9 0.45 16.20 11.23
CA MET A 9 1.50 15.63 12.05
C MET A 9 2.81 15.66 11.28
N LYS A 10 3.83 16.28 11.88
CA LYS A 10 5.19 16.25 11.33
C LYS A 10 5.78 14.86 11.48
N ILE A 11 6.34 14.34 10.39
CA ILE A 11 7.07 13.08 10.38
C ILE A 11 8.53 13.42 10.11
N ASP A 12 9.38 13.08 11.07
CA ASP A 12 10.81 13.30 10.99
C ASP A 12 11.50 11.95 10.78
N ILE A 13 12.16 11.80 9.62
CA ILE A 13 12.98 10.64 9.30
C ILE A 13 14.42 11.14 9.36
N PRO A 14 15.23 10.70 10.32
CA PRO A 14 16.62 11.12 10.37
C PRO A 14 17.45 10.40 9.30
N VAL A 15 18.44 11.11 8.77
CA VAL A 15 19.41 10.59 7.80
C VAL A 15 20.02 9.27 8.31
N GLY A 16 20.07 8.27 7.44
CA GLY A 16 20.68 6.96 7.71
C GLY A 16 19.84 5.96 8.49
N LYS A 17 18.70 6.34 9.09
CA LYS A 17 17.80 5.36 9.76
C LYS A 17 16.72 4.79 8.85
N GLY A 18 16.34 5.52 7.79
CA GLY A 18 15.34 5.08 6.82
C GLY A 18 13.94 4.83 7.40
N ARG A 19 13.65 5.27 8.63
CA ARG A 19 12.33 5.21 9.30
C ARG A 19 12.19 6.37 10.29
N PRO A 20 10.95 6.81 10.61
CA PRO A 20 10.73 7.82 11.61
C PRO A 20 11.30 7.41 12.98
N ALA A 21 11.97 8.35 13.66
CA ALA A 21 12.61 8.06 14.95
C ALA A 21 11.59 7.76 16.06
N LYS A 22 10.42 8.38 15.99
CA LYS A 22 9.36 8.21 16.99
C LYS A 22 8.45 7.05 16.61
N PRO A 23 8.26 6.04 17.47
CA PRO A 23 7.39 4.89 17.19
C PRO A 23 5.95 5.29 16.81
N VAL A 24 5.40 6.32 17.46
CA VAL A 24 4.05 6.83 17.17
C VAL A 24 3.95 7.41 15.75
N GLN A 25 4.99 8.11 15.29
CA GLN A 25 5.05 8.64 13.92
C GLN A 25 5.14 7.50 12.91
N LEU A 26 6.01 6.53 13.16
CA LEU A 26 6.18 5.36 12.30
C LEU A 26 4.88 4.55 12.18
N ALA A 27 4.18 4.31 13.30
CA ALA A 27 2.92 3.57 13.30
C ALA A 27 1.84 4.28 12.48
N LYS A 28 1.68 5.59 12.66
CA LYS A 28 0.70 6.40 11.91
C LYS A 28 1.04 6.45 10.42
N LEU A 29 2.30 6.73 10.08
CA LEU A 29 2.76 6.72 8.69
C LEU A 29 2.52 5.37 8.02
N SER A 30 2.86 4.27 8.69
CA SER A 30 2.71 2.91 8.16
C SER A 30 1.25 2.51 7.95
N ASN A 31 0.35 2.97 8.82
CA ASN A 31 -1.09 2.72 8.67
C ASN A 31 -1.64 3.44 7.45
N GLU A 32 -1.29 4.71 7.28
CA GLU A 32 -1.74 5.52 6.15
C GLU A 32 -1.18 5.04 4.81
N LEU A 33 0.13 4.77 4.74
CA LEU A 33 0.72 4.14 3.55
C LEU A 33 0.10 2.77 3.27
N GLY A 34 -0.28 2.04 4.32
CA GLY A 34 -1.04 0.80 4.18
C GLY A 34 -2.42 1.02 3.54
N ILE A 35 -3.17 2.04 3.97
CA ILE A 35 -4.49 2.37 3.39
C ILE A 35 -4.33 2.80 1.92
N ILE A 36 -3.32 3.63 1.65
CA ILE A 36 -3.01 4.07 0.28
C ILE A 36 -2.66 2.87 -0.61
N ALA A 37 -1.84 1.94 -0.11
CA ALA A 37 -1.48 0.73 -0.82
C ALA A 37 -2.67 -0.16 -1.19
N ARG A 38 -3.71 -0.22 -0.33
CA ARG A 38 -4.89 -1.06 -0.58
C ARG A 38 -5.87 -0.42 -1.55
N ASN A 39 -6.04 0.90 -1.46
CA ASN A 39 -7.06 1.62 -2.21
C ASN A 39 -6.60 2.15 -3.58
N PHE A 40 -5.32 2.50 -3.71
CA PHE A 40 -4.86 3.33 -4.84
C PHE A 40 -3.72 2.72 -5.66
N ILE A 41 -2.92 1.83 -5.09
CA ILE A 41 -1.99 1.06 -5.89
C ILE A 41 -2.81 -0.01 -6.58
N SER A 42 -3.01 0.12 -7.90
CA SER A 42 -3.72 -0.83 -8.76
C SER A 42 -3.00 -2.17 -8.84
N LEU A 43 -2.89 -2.87 -7.71
CA LEU A 43 -2.38 -4.22 -7.48
C LEU A 43 -1.44 -4.75 -8.59
N PRO A 44 -0.34 -4.05 -8.96
CA PRO A 44 0.56 -4.64 -9.92
C PRO A 44 1.27 -5.81 -9.26
N ASN A 45 1.44 -6.89 -10.03
CA ASN A 45 1.98 -8.17 -9.57
C ASN A 45 3.37 -8.02 -8.97
N LYS A 46 4.12 -7.02 -9.46
CA LYS A 46 5.44 -6.67 -8.97
C LYS A 46 5.48 -5.18 -8.72
N TRP A 47 6.04 -4.80 -7.57
CA TRP A 47 6.39 -3.41 -7.27
C TRP A 47 7.16 -2.71 -8.41
N LYS A 48 8.00 -3.47 -9.14
CA LYS A 48 8.78 -2.98 -10.27
C LYS A 48 7.92 -2.55 -11.47
N GLU A 49 6.71 -3.07 -11.61
CA GLU A 49 5.77 -2.74 -12.69
C GLU A 49 4.93 -1.49 -12.38
N LEU A 50 4.91 -1.07 -11.11
CA LEU A 50 4.29 0.18 -10.70
C LEU A 50 5.03 1.36 -11.35
N THR A 51 4.29 2.20 -12.07
CA THR A 51 4.88 3.36 -12.75
C THR A 51 5.43 4.36 -11.73
N ARG A 52 6.34 5.23 -12.17
CA ARG A 52 6.83 6.32 -11.32
C ARG A 52 5.68 7.25 -10.91
N GLU A 53 4.72 7.46 -11.79
CA GLU A 53 3.54 8.30 -11.56
C GLU A 53 2.64 7.73 -10.45
N ASP A 54 2.40 6.41 -10.44
CA ASP A 54 1.61 5.78 -9.38
C ASP A 54 2.28 5.88 -8.01
N ARG A 55 3.61 5.71 -7.97
CA ARG A 55 4.40 5.87 -6.74
C ARG A 55 4.33 7.30 -6.24
N ASP A 56 4.52 8.26 -7.14
CA ASP A 56 4.48 9.68 -6.80
C ASP A 56 3.07 10.08 -6.33
N ALA A 57 2.02 9.62 -7.00
CA ALA A 57 0.63 9.82 -6.57
C ALA A 57 0.36 9.25 -5.16
N ALA A 58 0.93 8.09 -4.83
CA ALA A 58 0.83 7.53 -3.48
C ALA A 58 1.58 8.38 -2.43
N LEU A 59 2.74 8.92 -2.78
CA LEU A 59 3.51 9.83 -1.92
C LEU A 59 2.83 11.19 -1.73
N ILE A 60 2.25 11.76 -2.80
CA ILE A 60 1.47 13.01 -2.74
C ILE A 60 0.31 12.85 -1.75
N ARG A 61 -0.45 11.75 -1.84
CA ARG A 61 -1.56 11.45 -0.89
C ARG A 61 -1.07 11.30 0.55
N CYS A 62 0.14 10.79 0.74
CA CYS A 62 0.76 10.73 2.06
C CYS A 62 1.10 12.14 2.59
N HIS A 63 1.66 13.00 1.74
CA HIS A 63 1.95 14.41 2.05
C HIS A 63 0.68 15.26 2.27
N GLU A 64 -0.46 14.87 1.70
CA GLU A 64 -1.74 15.50 2.02
C GLU A 64 -2.15 15.25 3.48
N ARG A 65 -1.77 14.11 4.08
CA ARG A 65 -2.11 13.73 5.46
C ARG A 65 -1.05 14.10 6.50
N PHE A 66 0.22 14.15 6.10
CA PHE A 66 1.36 14.44 6.99
C PHE A 66 2.22 15.58 6.48
N GLU A 67 2.91 16.26 7.38
CA GLU A 67 3.99 17.18 7.00
C GLU A 67 5.29 16.34 6.92
N ILE A 68 5.65 15.95 5.69
CA ILE A 68 6.82 15.12 5.36
C ILE A 68 7.67 15.89 4.35
N ASN A 69 8.99 15.98 4.56
CA ASN A 69 9.88 16.56 3.56
C ASN A 69 10.19 15.55 2.44
N LEU A 70 9.32 15.48 1.43
CA LEU A 70 9.53 14.60 0.27
C LEU A 70 10.59 15.13 -0.71
N ASP A 71 11.15 16.32 -0.53
CA ASP A 71 12.26 16.79 -1.39
C ASP A 71 13.54 15.99 -1.16
N GLU A 72 13.71 15.43 0.04
CA GLU A 72 14.87 14.63 0.39
C GLU A 72 14.74 13.18 -0.10
N HIS A 73 15.73 12.75 -0.89
CA HIS A 73 15.73 11.43 -1.54
C HIS A 73 15.58 10.28 -0.53
N TYR A 74 16.27 10.34 0.61
CA TYR A 74 16.21 9.27 1.62
C TYR A 74 14.85 9.20 2.35
N VAL A 75 14.11 10.30 2.42
CA VAL A 75 12.73 10.32 2.94
C VAL A 75 11.78 9.70 1.95
N LYS A 76 11.94 10.00 0.65
CA LYS A 76 11.21 9.32 -0.43
C LYS A 76 11.45 7.81 -0.42
N ASP A 77 12.71 7.37 -0.40
CA ASP A 77 13.06 5.94 -0.32
C ASP A 77 12.42 5.25 0.89
N SER A 78 12.45 5.90 2.06
CA SER A 78 11.85 5.35 3.28
C SER A 78 10.34 5.14 3.12
N CYS A 79 9.63 6.14 2.60
CA CYS A 79 8.20 6.05 2.34
C CYS A 79 7.89 4.99 1.28
N GLU A 80 8.68 4.92 0.20
CA GLU A 80 8.54 3.90 -0.85
C GLU A 80 8.81 2.49 -0.32
N ASP A 81 9.81 2.28 0.54
CA ASP A 81 10.10 0.97 1.12
C ASP A 81 8.98 0.50 2.06
N ILE A 82 8.47 1.40 2.91
CA ILE A 82 7.31 1.12 3.75
C ILE A 82 6.11 0.77 2.87
N LEU A 83 5.81 1.58 1.86
CA LEU A 83 4.70 1.38 0.94
C LEU A 83 4.80 0.03 0.23
N LYS A 84 5.97 -0.28 -0.33
CA LYS A 84 6.29 -1.56 -0.97
C LYS A 84 6.06 -2.75 -0.04
N ASN A 85 6.57 -2.66 1.19
CA ASN A 85 6.40 -3.74 2.16
C ASN A 85 4.92 -3.93 2.54
N ARG A 86 4.17 -2.84 2.73
CA ARG A 86 2.73 -2.92 3.04
C ARG A 86 1.92 -3.51 1.88
N SER A 87 2.20 -3.10 0.64
CA SER A 87 1.60 -3.70 -0.55
C SER A 87 1.89 -5.20 -0.64
N ARG A 88 3.14 -5.61 -0.40
CA ARG A 88 3.54 -7.03 -0.42
C ARG A 88 2.82 -7.84 0.66
N GLN A 89 2.77 -7.33 1.89
CA GLN A 89 2.09 -8.00 3.01
C GLN A 89 0.59 -8.13 2.75
N TRP A 90 -0.03 -7.09 2.19
CA TRP A 90 -1.44 -7.13 1.80
C TRP A 90 -1.69 -8.19 0.72
N HIS A 91 -0.91 -8.17 -0.35
CA HIS A 91 -1.03 -9.15 -1.43
C HIS A 91 -0.79 -10.59 -0.95
N TYR A 92 0.13 -10.81 0.00
CA TYR A 92 0.33 -12.11 0.61
C TYR A 92 -0.91 -12.59 1.37
N LYS A 93 -1.54 -11.74 2.19
CA LYS A 93 -2.80 -12.09 2.88
C LYS A 93 -3.92 -12.43 1.92
N LEU A 94 -4.06 -11.64 0.85
CA LEU A 94 -5.05 -11.88 -0.19
C LEU A 94 -4.80 -13.23 -0.90
N LYS A 95 -3.53 -13.55 -1.20
CA LYS A 95 -3.17 -14.85 -1.77
C LYS A 95 -3.50 -16.00 -0.81
N GLN A 96 -3.21 -15.87 0.49
CA GLN A 96 -3.58 -16.89 1.48
C GLN A 96 -5.10 -17.11 1.57
N LEU A 97 -5.90 -16.04 1.46
CA LEU A 97 -7.36 -16.15 1.40
C LEU A 97 -7.80 -16.92 0.17
N PHE A 98 -7.23 -16.62 -1.00
CA PHE A 98 -7.49 -17.36 -2.23
C PHE A 98 -7.09 -18.84 -2.10
N GLU A 99 -5.91 -19.14 -1.58
CA GLU A 99 -5.41 -20.52 -1.37
C GLU A 99 -6.17 -21.29 -0.29
N SER A 100 -6.92 -20.59 0.59
CA SER A 100 -7.77 -21.24 1.59
C SER A 100 -9.08 -21.79 1.02
N ALA A 101 -9.48 -21.34 -0.18
CA ALA A 101 -10.66 -21.85 -0.86
C ALA A 101 -10.39 -23.23 -1.47
N HIS A 102 -11.37 -24.13 -1.39
CA HIS A 102 -11.25 -25.46 -1.99
C HIS A 102 -11.42 -25.46 -3.51
N SER A 103 -12.05 -24.42 -4.06
CA SER A 103 -12.32 -24.27 -5.48
C SER A 103 -12.19 -22.81 -5.94
N GLU A 104 -11.96 -22.61 -7.25
CA GLU A 104 -11.87 -21.29 -7.87
C GLU A 104 -13.18 -20.50 -7.74
N GLU A 105 -14.33 -21.19 -7.80
CA GLU A 105 -15.64 -20.61 -7.61
C GLU A 105 -15.89 -20.13 -6.17
N GLU A 106 -15.40 -20.89 -5.18
CA GLU A 106 -15.43 -20.46 -3.78
C GLU A 106 -14.50 -19.27 -3.54
N ALA A 107 -13.30 -19.26 -4.14
CA ALA A 107 -12.38 -18.15 -4.01
C ALA A 107 -12.99 -16.83 -4.50
N ARG A 108 -13.72 -16.86 -5.63
CA ARG A 108 -14.40 -15.68 -6.20
C ARG A 108 -15.56 -15.17 -5.34
N LYS A 109 -16.17 -16.03 -4.53
CA LYS A 109 -17.25 -15.67 -3.59
C LYS A 109 -16.75 -15.04 -2.29
N ILE A 110 -15.43 -15.07 -2.03
CA ILE A 110 -14.85 -14.42 -0.85
C ILE A 110 -15.03 -12.91 -0.96
N GLU A 111 -15.76 -12.33 -0.01
CA GLU A 111 -15.90 -10.89 0.11
C GLU A 111 -14.71 -10.31 0.90
N VAL A 112 -13.89 -9.51 0.22
CA VAL A 112 -12.79 -8.77 0.85
C VAL A 112 -13.26 -7.34 1.10
N LEU A 113 -13.57 -7.00 2.36
CA LEU A 113 -14.09 -5.67 2.76
C LEU A 113 -13.27 -4.47 2.26
N GLU A 114 -11.97 -4.65 2.06
CA GLU A 114 -11.04 -3.59 1.66
C GLU A 114 -10.80 -3.54 0.13
N LEU A 115 -11.51 -4.37 -0.65
CA LEU A 115 -11.34 -4.49 -2.10
C LEU A 115 -12.71 -4.53 -2.79
N THR A 116 -12.82 -3.93 -3.97
CA THR A 116 -14.04 -4.11 -4.78
C THR A 116 -14.09 -5.54 -5.33
N PRO A 117 -15.30 -6.11 -5.56
CA PRO A 117 -15.43 -7.43 -6.17
C PRO A 117 -14.72 -7.53 -7.52
N GLU A 118 -14.71 -6.46 -8.31
CA GLU A 118 -14.02 -6.38 -9.60
C GLU A 118 -12.50 -6.55 -9.45
N ASN A 119 -11.90 -5.84 -8.49
CA ASN A 119 -10.47 -5.95 -8.21
C ASN A 119 -10.13 -7.33 -7.62
N TRP A 120 -11.01 -7.91 -6.81
CA TRP A 120 -10.84 -9.27 -6.27
C TRP A 120 -10.86 -10.32 -7.37
N ASN A 121 -11.85 -10.25 -8.27
CA ASN A 121 -11.95 -11.15 -9.41
C ASN A 121 -10.71 -11.07 -10.31
N ARG A 122 -10.20 -9.87 -10.58
CA ARG A 122 -8.96 -9.69 -11.36
C ARG A 122 -7.74 -10.36 -10.72
N LEU A 123 -7.64 -10.35 -9.39
CA LEU A 123 -6.59 -11.09 -8.67
C LEU A 123 -6.79 -12.61 -8.76
N CYS A 124 -8.04 -13.08 -8.62
CA CYS A 124 -8.37 -14.49 -8.76
C CYS A 124 -8.03 -15.02 -10.16
N ASP A 125 -8.48 -14.34 -11.22
CA ASP A 125 -8.19 -14.70 -12.62
C ASP A 125 -6.69 -14.85 -12.86
N MET A 126 -5.91 -13.93 -12.27
CA MET A 126 -4.46 -13.95 -12.36
C MET A 126 -3.81 -15.12 -11.61
N TRP A 127 -4.28 -15.47 -10.40
CA TRP A 127 -3.70 -16.61 -9.65
C TRP A 127 -4.14 -17.97 -10.19
N ILE A 128 -5.30 -18.03 -10.85
CA ILE A 128 -5.77 -19.20 -11.58
C ILE A 128 -4.88 -19.46 -12.79
N ASP A 129 -4.44 -18.40 -13.49
CA ASP A 129 -3.62 -18.53 -14.69
C ASP A 129 -2.31 -19.32 -14.42
N PRO A 130 -2.05 -20.39 -15.19
CA PRO A 130 -0.94 -21.30 -14.95
C PRO A 130 0.44 -20.65 -15.15
N LYS A 131 0.55 -19.48 -15.81
CA LYS A 131 1.81 -18.73 -15.92
C LYS A 131 2.22 -18.08 -14.59
N HIS A 132 1.27 -17.95 -13.66
CA HIS A 132 1.47 -17.35 -12.34
C HIS A 132 1.44 -18.38 -11.19
N LYS A 133 1.12 -19.66 -11.48
CA LYS A 133 1.37 -20.79 -10.57
C LYS A 133 2.88 -21.10 -10.53
N LYS A 134 3.61 -20.38 -9.69
CA LYS A 134 4.98 -20.71 -9.28
C LYS A 134 5.03 -20.96 -7.78
#